data_AF-A0A5B9CX42-F1
#
_entry.id   AF-A0A5B9CX42-F1
#
_cell.length_a   1.000
_cell.length_b   1.000
_cell.length_c   1.000
_cell.angle_alpha   90.00
_cell.angle_beta   90.00
_cell.angle_gamma   90.00
#
_symmetry.space_group_name_H-M   'P 1'
#
loop_
_entity.id
_entity.type
_entity.pdbx_description
1 polymer ?
#
loop_
_entity_poly.entity_id
_entity_poly.type
_entity_poly.pdbx_seq_one_letter_code
_entity_poly.pdbx_strand_id
1 'polypeptide(L)'
;MRGKPLTQEEEVQTLQDCNRLQTLLSRQVTVEHIGAAAYLLSGLKIPANTDSDVIALNYSIALADASEHALKRAVKDVIRGEAKGLSKTFMPTGAELADYCRNLKADLLSEASVVKLYLTSPNRTAK
;
A
#
# COMPACT_ATOMS: atom_id res chain seq x y z
N MET A 1 -20.19 -19.31 15.46
CA MET A 1 -19.20 -19.43 16.55
C MET A 1 -18.93 -18.02 17.07
N ARG A 2 -19.23 -17.70 18.34
CA ARG A 2 -18.84 -16.40 18.94
C ARG A 2 -17.36 -16.50 19.32
N GLY A 3 -16.51 -15.66 18.73
CA GLY A 3 -15.11 -15.55 19.13
C GLY A 3 -14.99 -15.10 20.58
N LYS A 4 -13.94 -15.56 21.27
CA LYS A 4 -13.59 -15.10 22.61
C LYS A 4 -13.30 -13.59 22.57
N PRO A 5 -13.75 -12.79 23.55
CA PRO A 5 -13.34 -11.39 23.64
C PRO A 5 -11.82 -11.29 23.84
N LEU A 6 -11.23 -10.23 23.28
CA LEU A 6 -9.81 -9.93 23.47
C LEU A 6 -9.53 -9.61 24.94
N THR A 7 -8.36 -10.00 25.40
CA THR A 7 -7.79 -9.57 26.68
C THR A 7 -7.29 -8.12 26.57
N GLN A 8 -7.17 -7.43 27.70
CA GLN A 8 -6.67 -6.05 27.73
C GLN A 8 -5.28 -5.90 27.08
N GLU A 9 -4.41 -6.91 27.26
CA GLU A 9 -3.08 -6.94 26.63
C GLU A 9 -3.18 -7.05 25.10
N GLU A 10 -4.05 -7.93 24.59
CA GLU A 10 -4.30 -8.06 23.14
C GLU A 10 -4.91 -6.78 22.56
N GLU A 11 -5.78 -6.07 23.29
CA GLU A 11 -6.34 -4.79 22.85
C GLU A 11 -5.26 -3.70 22.75
N VAL A 12 -4.38 -3.60 23.76
CA VAL A 12 -3.25 -2.66 23.75
C VAL A 12 -2.31 -2.97 22.58
N GLN A 13 -1.95 -4.23 22.38
CA GLN A 13 -1.08 -4.64 21.28
C GLN A 13 -1.71 -4.32 19.91
N THR A 14 -3.00 -4.60 19.74
CA THR A 14 -3.72 -4.32 18.49
C THR A 14 -3.75 -2.82 18.19
N LEU A 15 -3.93 -1.98 19.21
CA LEU A 15 -3.86 -0.51 19.06
C LEU A 15 -2.45 -0.05 18.65
N GLN A 16 -1.40 -0.63 19.24
CA GLN A 16 -0.02 -0.33 18.86
C GLN A 16 0.26 -0.72 17.40
N ASP A 17 -0.23 -1.88 16.97
CA ASP A 17 -0.07 -2.35 15.59
C ASP A 17 -0.79 -1.43 14.59
N CYS A 18 -2.00 -0.96 14.92
CA CYS A 18 -2.72 0.02 14.12
C CYS A 18 -1.93 1.33 13.98
N ASN A 19 -1.36 1.84 15.07
CA ASN A 19 -0.55 3.06 15.04
C ASN A 19 0.76 2.85 14.25
N ARG A 20 1.37 1.67 14.35
CA ARG A 20 2.57 1.30 13.58
C ARG A 20 2.26 1.25 12.09
N LEU A 21 1.13 0.69 11.69
CA LEU A 21 0.67 0.67 10.31
C LEU A 21 0.46 2.09 9.76
N GLN A 22 -0.20 2.96 10.53
CA GLN A 22 -0.36 4.38 10.17
C GLN A 22 1.00 5.07 9.96
N THR A 23 1.97 4.78 10.83
CA THR A 23 3.34 5.32 10.72
C THR A 23 4.03 4.84 9.45
N LEU A 24 3.93 3.55 9.11
CA LEU A 24 4.50 2.99 7.88
C LEU A 24 3.87 3.60 6.62
N LEU A 25 2.55 3.78 6.62
CA LEU A 25 1.80 4.34 5.49
C LEU A 25 1.95 5.87 5.33
N SER A 26 2.50 6.54 6.36
CA SER A 26 2.80 7.97 6.32
C SER A 26 4.16 8.29 5.71
N ARG A 27 5.07 7.30 5.64
CA ARG A 27 6.37 7.48 4.99
C ARG A 27 6.19 7.63 3.48
N GLN A 28 6.70 8.73 2.95
CA GLN A 28 6.72 9.00 1.52
C GLN A 28 7.82 8.19 0.83
N VAL A 29 7.59 7.88 -0.44
CA VAL A 29 8.62 7.32 -1.31
C VAL A 29 9.77 8.31 -1.52
N THR A 30 10.92 7.79 -1.91
CA THR A 30 12.06 8.58 -2.39
C THR A 30 12.34 8.24 -3.85
N VAL A 31 13.19 9.02 -4.52
CA VAL A 31 13.58 8.75 -5.91
C VAL A 31 14.18 7.35 -6.06
N GLU A 32 14.95 6.89 -5.07
CA GLU A 32 15.55 5.55 -5.06
C GLU A 32 14.48 4.46 -4.99
N HIS A 33 13.43 4.67 -4.19
CA HIS A 33 12.30 3.73 -4.12
C HIS A 33 11.55 3.64 -5.45
N ILE A 34 11.34 4.78 -6.10
CA ILE A 34 10.66 4.87 -7.40
C ILE A 34 11.51 4.20 -8.49
N GLY A 35 12.82 4.48 -8.51
CA GLY A 35 13.76 3.84 -9.44
C GLY A 35 13.82 2.33 -9.27
N ALA A 36 13.86 1.84 -8.02
CA ALA A 36 13.82 0.41 -7.73
C ALA A 36 12.51 -0.24 -8.18
N ALA A 37 11.36 0.43 -7.99
CA ALA A 37 10.07 -0.04 -8.47
C ALA A 37 10.03 -0.12 -10.01
N ALA A 38 10.48 0.92 -10.71
CA ALA A 38 10.55 0.94 -12.17
C ALA A 38 11.46 -0.20 -12.69
N TYR A 39 12.62 -0.38 -12.08
CA TYR A 39 13.55 -1.46 -12.44
C TYR A 39 12.92 -2.85 -12.25
N LEU A 40 12.31 -3.13 -11.11
CA LEU A 40 11.67 -4.42 -10.86
C LEU A 40 10.51 -4.71 -11.83
N LEU A 41 9.73 -3.67 -12.17
CA LEU A 41 8.60 -3.79 -13.09
C LEU A 41 9.01 -3.85 -14.56
N SER A 42 10.25 -3.47 -14.90
CA SER A 42 10.79 -3.56 -16.26
C SER A 42 10.94 -5.00 -16.78
N GLY A 43 10.78 -6.01 -15.91
CA GLY A 43 10.65 -7.42 -16.32
C GLY A 43 9.33 -7.73 -17.06
N LEU A 44 8.36 -6.81 -17.05
CA LEU A 44 7.11 -6.90 -17.81
C LEU A 44 7.28 -6.29 -19.20
N LYS A 45 6.33 -6.56 -20.10
CA LYS A 45 6.35 -5.96 -21.44
C LYS A 45 6.15 -4.44 -21.35
N ILE A 46 7.09 -3.71 -21.91
CA ILE A 46 7.00 -2.27 -22.11
C ILE A 46 6.50 -2.02 -23.54
N PRO A 47 5.61 -1.03 -23.78
CA PRO A 47 5.21 -0.68 -25.15
C PRO A 47 6.43 -0.34 -26.00
N ALA A 48 6.44 -0.82 -27.25
CA ALA A 48 7.56 -0.59 -28.16
C ALA A 48 7.84 0.90 -28.35
N ASN A 49 9.12 1.27 -28.47
CA ASN A 49 9.59 2.65 -28.62
C ASN A 49 9.33 3.57 -27.42
N THR A 50 8.97 3.04 -26.25
CA THR A 50 8.91 3.85 -25.03
C THR A 50 10.33 4.09 -24.52
N ASP A 51 10.70 5.36 -24.41
CA ASP A 51 11.98 5.79 -23.83
C ASP A 51 12.01 5.50 -22.31
N SER A 52 13.08 4.87 -21.83
CA SER A 52 13.26 4.56 -20.41
C SER A 52 13.29 5.80 -19.53
N ASP A 53 13.82 6.92 -20.02
CA ASP A 53 13.89 8.17 -19.28
C ASP A 53 12.50 8.79 -19.13
N VAL A 54 11.64 8.61 -20.14
CA VAL A 54 10.23 9.02 -20.08
C VAL A 54 9.47 8.18 -19.04
N ILE A 55 9.74 6.87 -18.95
CA ILE A 55 9.13 6.01 -17.93
C ILE A 55 9.55 6.47 -16.52
N ALA A 56 10.85 6.67 -16.30
CA ALA A 56 11.39 7.10 -15.01
C ALA A 56 10.82 8.46 -14.58
N LEU A 57 10.71 9.42 -15.50
CA LEU A 57 10.10 10.73 -15.24
C LEU A 57 8.60 10.59 -14.93
N ASN A 58 7.87 9.80 -15.71
CA ASN A 58 6.43 9.58 -15.51
C ASN A 58 6.16 8.98 -14.12
N TYR A 59 6.95 7.98 -13.73
CA TYR A 59 6.87 7.36 -12.41
C TYR A 59 7.21 8.34 -11.29
N SER A 60 8.26 9.15 -11.48
CA SER A 60 8.68 10.16 -10.48
C SER A 60 7.58 11.18 -10.19
N ILE A 61 6.87 11.61 -11.24
CA ILE A 61 5.74 12.54 -11.10
C ILE A 61 4.54 11.84 -10.46
N ALA A 62 4.13 10.69 -10.99
CA ALA A 62 2.90 10.04 -10.57
C ALA A 62 2.97 9.49 -9.13
N LEU A 63 4.15 9.08 -8.69
CA LEU A 63 4.35 8.45 -7.38
C LEU A 63 4.89 9.40 -6.31
N ALA A 64 5.11 10.68 -6.60
CA ALA A 64 5.75 11.62 -5.68
C ALA A 64 5.13 11.62 -4.26
N ASP A 65 3.80 11.50 -4.16
CA ASP A 65 3.06 11.48 -2.89
C ASP A 65 2.69 10.07 -2.40
N ALA A 66 3.18 9.03 -3.08
CA ALA A 66 2.88 7.65 -2.71
C ALA A 66 3.55 7.28 -1.38
N SER A 67 2.91 6.36 -0.65
CA SER A 67 3.56 5.76 0.50
C SER A 67 4.61 4.76 0.07
N GLU A 68 5.79 4.80 0.71
CA GLU A 68 6.86 3.81 0.51
C GLU A 68 6.36 2.38 0.68
N HIS A 69 5.59 2.14 1.75
CA HIS A 69 5.06 0.82 2.05
C HIS A 69 4.03 0.37 1.01
N ALA A 70 3.14 1.29 0.60
CA ALA A 70 2.16 1.00 -0.44
C ALA A 70 2.83 0.69 -1.79
N LEU A 71 3.87 1.44 -2.18
CA LEU A 71 4.63 1.17 -3.41
C LEU A 71 5.31 -0.20 -3.38
N LYS A 72 6.00 -0.53 -2.28
CA LYS A 72 6.63 -1.85 -2.12
C LYS A 72 5.60 -2.99 -2.22
N ARG A 73 4.42 -2.81 -1.62
CA ARG A 73 3.34 -3.78 -1.70
C ARG A 73 2.78 -3.89 -3.12
N ALA A 74 2.55 -2.75 -3.79
CA ALA A 74 2.05 -2.70 -5.15
C ALA A 74 2.96 -3.44 -6.13
N VAL A 75 4.27 -3.16 -6.08
CA VAL A 75 5.27 -3.84 -6.93
C VAL A 75 5.22 -5.36 -6.72
N LYS A 76 5.15 -5.80 -5.45
CA LYS A 76 5.05 -7.22 -5.11
C LYS A 76 3.77 -7.87 -5.67
N ASP A 77 2.63 -7.20 -5.53
CA ASP A 77 1.35 -7.70 -6.04
C ASP A 77 1.35 -7.78 -7.57
N VAL A 78 1.95 -6.80 -8.25
CA VAL A 78 2.11 -6.80 -9.73
C VAL A 78 2.97 -7.98 -10.18
N ILE A 79 4.16 -8.16 -9.59
CA ILE A 79 5.08 -9.25 -9.93
C ILE A 79 4.43 -10.63 -9.71
N ARG A 80 3.57 -10.75 -8.69
CA ARG A 80 2.83 -11.99 -8.40
C ARG A 80 1.59 -12.19 -9.27
N GLY A 81 1.19 -11.20 -10.07
CA GLY A 81 -0.06 -11.21 -10.82
C GLY A 81 -1.31 -11.14 -9.93
N GLU A 82 -1.16 -10.60 -8.71
CA GLU A 82 -2.20 -10.40 -7.69
C GLU A 82 -2.82 -8.99 -7.76
N ALA A 83 -2.17 -8.05 -8.45
CA ALA A 83 -2.64 -6.67 -8.59
C ALA A 83 -3.90 -6.56 -9.46
N LYS A 84 -5.07 -6.51 -8.80
CA LYS A 84 -6.37 -6.39 -9.48
C LYS A 84 -6.46 -5.09 -10.28
N GLY A 85 -6.97 -5.19 -11.50
CA GLY A 85 -7.14 -4.04 -12.40
C GLY A 85 -5.89 -3.65 -13.17
N LEU A 86 -4.72 -4.21 -12.84
CA LEU A 86 -3.49 -4.01 -13.59
C LEU A 86 -3.23 -5.16 -14.57
N SER A 87 -2.49 -4.87 -15.63
CA SER A 87 -2.06 -5.89 -16.57
C SER A 87 -1.09 -6.87 -15.91
N LYS A 88 -1.27 -8.17 -16.17
CA LYS A 88 -0.31 -9.22 -15.78
C LYS A 88 0.85 -9.35 -16.76
N THR A 89 0.78 -8.66 -17.89
CA THR A 89 1.72 -8.80 -19.00
C THR A 89 2.49 -7.52 -19.28
N PHE A 90 1.80 -6.39 -19.18
CA PHE A 90 2.37 -5.08 -19.48
C PHE A 90 2.77 -4.37 -18.19
N MET A 91 3.89 -3.65 -18.25
CA MET A 91 4.31 -2.76 -17.18
C MET A 91 3.20 -1.72 -16.95
N PRO A 92 2.76 -1.50 -15.69
CA PRO A 92 1.75 -0.47 -15.41
C PRO A 92 2.30 0.90 -15.75
N THR A 93 1.43 1.81 -16.16
CA THR A 93 1.77 3.23 -16.24
C THR A 93 1.98 3.81 -14.85
N GLY A 94 2.68 4.96 -14.75
CA GLY A 94 2.85 5.63 -13.46
C GLY A 94 1.52 5.98 -12.80
N ALA A 95 0.52 6.39 -13.58
CA ALA A 95 -0.83 6.69 -13.10
C ALA A 95 -1.54 5.46 -12.53
N GLU A 96 -1.55 4.34 -13.27
CA GLU A 96 -2.15 3.08 -12.81
C GLU A 96 -1.50 2.58 -11.51
N LEU A 97 -0.16 2.62 -11.44
CA LEU A 97 0.56 2.21 -10.24
C LEU A 97 0.29 3.14 -9.06
N ALA A 98 0.21 4.45 -9.30
CA ALA A 98 -0.12 5.45 -8.28
C ALA A 98 -1.54 5.26 -7.74
N ASP A 99 -2.53 5.02 -8.60
CA ASP A 99 -3.90 4.70 -8.20
C ASP A 99 -3.95 3.44 -7.34
N TYR A 100 -3.26 2.38 -7.77
CA TYR A 100 -3.19 1.15 -6.99
C TYR A 100 -2.56 1.38 -5.61
N CYS A 101 -1.49 2.17 -5.53
CA CYS A 101 -0.87 2.55 -4.24
C CYS A 101 -1.83 3.35 -3.34
N ARG A 102 -2.60 4.29 -3.91
CA ARG A 102 -3.59 5.08 -3.18
C ARG A 102 -4.68 4.20 -2.60
N ASN A 103 -5.23 3.29 -3.41
CA ASN A 103 -6.29 2.38 -2.99
C ASN A 103 -5.79 1.43 -1.89
N LEU A 104 -4.61 0.82 -2.06
CA LEU A 104 -3.98 0.00 -1.01
C LEU A 104 -3.83 0.75 0.30
N LYS A 105 -3.35 2.01 0.25
CA LYS A 105 -3.18 2.83 1.45
C LYS A 105 -4.54 3.15 2.09
N ALA A 106 -5.54 3.50 1.30
CA ALA A 106 -6.88 3.83 1.78
C ALA A 106 -7.56 2.62 2.47
N ASP A 107 -7.48 1.44 1.84
CA ASP A 107 -8.07 0.20 2.36
C ASP A 107 -7.43 -0.17 3.72
N LEU A 108 -6.10 -0.20 3.78
CA LEU A 108 -5.36 -0.52 5.02
C LEU A 108 -5.65 0.47 6.14
N LEU A 109 -5.75 1.77 5.83
CA LEU A 109 -6.08 2.79 6.83
C LEU A 109 -7.55 2.71 7.28
N SER A 110 -8.46 2.37 6.38
CA SER A 110 -9.87 2.17 6.70
C SER A 110 -10.06 1.01 7.67
N GLU A 111 -9.45 -0.14 7.36
CA GLU A 111 -9.48 -1.33 8.22
C GLU A 111 -8.90 -1.03 9.61
N ALA A 112 -7.72 -0.40 9.67
CA ALA A 112 -7.09 -0.02 10.93
C ALA A 112 -7.93 0.98 11.74
N SER A 113 -8.59 1.93 11.05
CA SER A 113 -9.47 2.91 11.70
C SER A 113 -10.69 2.26 12.34
N VAL A 114 -11.30 1.29 11.65
CA VAL A 114 -12.44 0.52 12.17
C VAL A 114 -12.03 -0.25 13.42
N VAL A 115 -10.89 -0.95 13.39
CA VAL A 115 -10.38 -1.69 14.54
C VAL A 115 -10.09 -0.77 15.71
N LYS A 116 -9.40 0.35 15.47
CA LYS A 116 -9.07 1.34 16.50
C LYS A 116 -10.34 1.90 17.15
N LEU A 117 -11.33 2.30 16.35
CA LEU A 117 -12.62 2.80 16.85
C LEU A 117 -13.34 1.75 17.70
N TYR A 118 -13.36 0.50 17.25
CA TYR A 118 -13.98 -0.59 17.99
C TYR A 118 -13.31 -0.79 19.36
N LEU A 119 -11.98 -0.69 19.45
CA LEU A 119 -11.21 -0.87 20.69
C LEU A 119 -11.27 0.34 21.64
N THR A 120 -11.38 1.57 21.13
CA THR A 120 -11.45 2.78 21.96
C THR A 120 -12.88 3.20 22.29
N SER A 121 -13.90 2.49 21.79
CA SER A 121 -15.30 2.84 22.02
C SER A 121 -15.69 2.61 23.49
N PRO A 122 -16.25 3.63 24.18
CA PRO A 122 -16.56 3.58 25.61
C PRO A 122 -17.65 2.55 26.00
N ASN A 123 -18.36 1.97 25.02
CA ASN A 123 -19.45 1.02 25.27
C ASN A 123 -19.02 -0.43 25.51
N ARG A 124 -17.71 -0.71 25.63
CA ARG A 124 -17.22 -2.08 25.94
C ARG A 124 -16.86 -2.32 27.41
N THR A 125 -16.68 -1.28 28.21
CA THR A 125 -16.31 -1.40 29.63
C THR A 125 -17.51 -1.60 30.56
N ALA A 126 -18.73 -1.75 30.02
CA ALA A 126 -19.94 -2.07 30.79
C ALA A 126 -20.49 -3.44 30.38
N LYS A 127 -19.81 -4.51 30.81
CA LYS A 127 -20.43 -5.84 30.96
C LYS A 127 -19.68 -6.71 31.94
#